data_AF-A0A9X3MU51-F1
#
_entry.id   AF-A0A9X3MU51-F1
#
_cell.length_a   1.000
_cell.length_b   1.000
_cell.length_c   1.000
_cell.angle_alpha   90.00
_cell.angle_beta   90.00
_cell.angle_gamma   90.00
#
_symmetry.space_group_name_H-M   'P 1'
#
loop_
_entity.id
_entity.type
_entity.pdbx_description
1 polymer ?
#
loop_
_entity_poly.entity_id
_entity_poly.type
_entity_poly.pdbx_seq_one_letter_code
_entity_poly.pdbx_strand_id
1 'polypeptide(L)'
;MAIAALAVLFVGLTGAPVSARPQLDPVARAASVCADYPNQAAAQRAADTIDADGDGIYCESLPCPCLRPGAPAPTPEPTPVPTPAPSVAPAPTVTPTPTPAPAATDEPACTRPSGVQSISFSKTKYPNIKRHAERAIRKGWPSVLVLNRPGADARRDRLLESWSTKKGNDRDEYPPAVGRGRGAGLTKGSDPRGWKADVAYVPSSENRSHGSTMGTKLRRFCNGTKFKYVFY
;
A
#
# COMPACT_ATOMS: atom_id res chain seq x y z
N MET A 1 44.26 25.55 63.58
CA MET A 1 44.52 27.00 63.69
C MET A 1 45.48 27.42 62.59
N ALA A 2 45.29 28.62 62.06
CA ALA A 2 46.10 29.37 61.09
C ALA A 2 45.94 29.01 59.59
N ILE A 3 45.32 29.97 58.90
CA ILE A 3 45.08 30.16 57.47
C ILE A 3 46.32 30.87 56.89
N ALA A 4 46.72 30.56 55.64
CA ALA A 4 47.58 31.45 54.87
C ALA A 4 47.19 31.43 53.37
N ALA A 5 47.10 32.64 52.84
CA ALA A 5 46.48 33.05 51.59
C ALA A 5 47.13 32.47 50.32
N LEU A 6 46.30 32.22 49.30
CA LEU A 6 46.75 32.20 47.92
C LEU A 6 45.89 33.18 47.10
N ALA A 7 46.54 34.24 46.63
CA ALA A 7 45.97 35.22 45.73
C ALA A 7 45.69 34.57 44.37
N VAL A 8 44.43 34.64 43.90
CA VAL A 8 44.07 34.23 42.54
C VAL A 8 43.78 35.46 41.71
N LEU A 9 44.62 35.61 40.69
CA LEU A 9 44.65 36.63 39.66
C LEU A 9 43.37 36.60 38.81
N PHE A 10 42.62 37.70 38.74
CA PHE A 10 41.52 37.85 37.80
C PHE A 10 42.07 38.09 36.39
N VAL A 11 42.14 37.03 35.58
CA VAL A 11 42.37 37.14 34.13
C VAL A 11 41.03 37.39 33.46
N GLY A 12 40.84 38.60 32.93
CA GLY A 12 39.68 38.96 32.12
C GLY A 12 39.66 38.19 30.81
N LEU A 13 38.66 37.33 30.62
CA LEU A 13 38.34 36.75 29.33
C LEU A 13 37.40 37.69 28.58
N THR A 14 37.93 38.32 27.53
CA THR A 14 37.15 39.03 26.52
C THR A 14 36.33 38.03 25.71
N GLY A 15 35.00 38.22 25.69
CA GLY A 15 34.10 37.42 24.88
C GLY A 15 34.31 37.69 23.38
N ALA A 16 34.60 36.66 22.61
CA ALA A 16 34.59 36.72 21.15
C ALA A 16 33.14 36.84 20.64
N PRO A 17 32.88 37.60 19.56
CA PRO A 17 31.55 37.73 19.00
C PRO A 17 31.10 36.40 18.39
N VAL A 18 30.01 35.85 18.93
CA VAL A 18 29.26 34.74 18.32
C VAL A 18 28.77 35.19 16.96
N SER A 19 29.40 34.70 15.90
CA SER A 19 28.86 34.82 14.54
C SER A 19 27.56 34.02 14.47
N ALA A 20 26.45 34.74 14.43
CA ALA A 20 25.14 34.17 14.15
C ALA A 20 25.20 33.53 12.75
N ARG A 21 25.09 32.19 12.70
CA ARG A 21 24.83 31.48 11.45
C ARG A 21 23.45 31.93 10.97
N PRO A 22 23.28 32.34 9.70
CA PRO A 22 21.95 32.56 9.16
C PRO A 22 21.18 31.24 9.29
N GLN A 23 20.11 31.27 10.09
CA GLN A 23 19.12 30.21 10.08
C GLN A 23 18.50 30.25 8.70
N LEU A 24 18.76 29.21 7.90
CA LEU A 24 17.89 28.90 6.77
C LEU A 24 16.53 28.61 7.39
N ASP A 25 15.62 29.55 7.25
CA ASP A 25 14.22 29.34 7.60
C ASP A 25 13.77 28.02 6.96
N PRO A 26 13.13 27.10 7.71
CA PRO A 26 12.48 25.97 7.09
C PRO A 26 11.47 26.56 6.12
N VAL A 27 11.69 26.36 4.82
CA VAL A 27 10.68 26.65 3.81
C VAL A 27 9.53 25.71 4.12
N ALA A 28 8.53 26.23 4.85
CA ALA A 28 7.31 25.51 5.11
C ALA A 28 6.66 25.23 3.76
N ARG A 29 6.83 23.99 3.27
CA ARG A 29 5.99 23.47 2.20
C ARG A 29 4.58 23.51 2.78
N ALA A 30 3.68 24.28 2.17
CA ALA A 30 2.27 24.21 2.51
C ALA A 30 1.86 22.73 2.40
N ALA A 31 1.39 22.13 3.50
CA ALA A 31 0.88 20.77 3.48
C ALA A 31 -0.27 20.72 2.47
N SER A 32 -0.28 19.71 1.61
CA SER A 32 -1.36 19.55 0.65
C SER A 32 -2.69 19.42 1.40
N VAL A 33 -3.72 20.04 0.85
CA VAL A 33 -5.08 19.95 1.40
C VAL A 33 -5.95 19.13 0.46
N CYS A 34 -7.05 18.58 0.97
CA CYS A 34 -7.93 17.70 0.19
C CYS A 34 -8.48 18.35 -1.09
N ALA A 35 -8.54 19.68 -1.15
CA ALA A 35 -8.98 20.42 -2.34
C ALA A 35 -7.95 20.44 -3.48
N ASP A 36 -6.69 20.12 -3.21
CA ASP A 36 -5.62 20.02 -4.22
C ASP A 36 -5.75 18.75 -5.08
N TYR A 37 -6.63 17.83 -4.69
CA TYR A 37 -6.82 16.55 -5.34
C TYR A 37 -8.12 16.49 -6.15
N PRO A 38 -8.10 15.88 -7.35
CA PRO A 38 -9.28 15.78 -8.20
C PRO A 38 -10.37 14.85 -7.63
N ASN A 39 -10.01 13.94 -6.73
CA ASN A 39 -10.92 13.01 -6.06
C ASN A 39 -10.25 12.38 -4.82
N GLN A 40 -11.07 11.70 -3.99
CA GLN A 40 -10.62 11.03 -2.76
C GLN A 40 -9.51 9.99 -3.03
N ALA A 41 -9.64 9.20 -4.11
CA ALA A 41 -8.65 8.17 -4.42
C ALA A 41 -7.28 8.76 -4.79
N ALA A 42 -7.23 9.96 -5.39
CA ALA A 42 -5.99 10.67 -5.66
C ALA A 42 -5.33 11.16 -4.36
N ALA A 43 -6.11 11.72 -3.44
CA ALA A 43 -5.63 12.16 -2.13
C ALA A 43 -5.09 10.99 -1.29
N GLN A 44 -5.82 9.86 -1.24
CA GLN A 44 -5.41 8.66 -0.51
C GLN A 44 -4.12 8.04 -1.04
N ARG A 45 -3.87 8.11 -2.36
CA ARG A 45 -2.61 7.64 -2.96
C ARG A 45 -1.42 8.55 -2.64
N ALA A 46 -1.67 9.85 -2.51
CA ALA A 46 -0.62 10.83 -2.23
C ALA A 46 -0.17 10.77 -0.77
N ALA A 47 -1.09 10.49 0.17
CA ALA A 47 -0.82 10.31 1.59
C ALA A 47 -0.01 11.45 2.22
N ASP A 48 -0.19 12.67 1.69
CA ASP A 48 0.54 13.89 2.03
C ASP A 48 -0.39 15.01 2.53
N THR A 49 -1.64 14.66 2.84
CA THR A 49 -2.61 15.50 3.56
C THR A 49 -2.65 15.11 5.04
N ILE A 50 -3.36 15.90 5.86
CA ILE A 50 -3.57 15.57 7.28
C ILE A 50 -4.56 14.39 7.41
N ASP A 51 -4.14 13.34 8.11
CA ASP A 51 -4.99 12.28 8.66
C ASP A 51 -5.39 12.70 10.09
N ALA A 52 -6.65 13.11 10.25
CA ALA A 52 -7.10 13.77 11.47
C ALA A 52 -7.39 12.79 12.62
N ASP A 53 -7.77 11.55 12.30
CA ASP A 53 -8.12 10.53 13.30
C ASP A 53 -7.09 9.40 13.39
N GLY A 54 -6.12 9.36 12.47
CA GLY A 54 -4.99 8.44 12.51
C GLY A 54 -5.33 7.03 12.05
N ASP A 55 -6.44 6.84 11.33
CA ASP A 55 -6.90 5.53 10.88
C ASP A 55 -6.21 5.08 9.56
N GLY A 56 -5.38 5.94 8.97
CA GLY A 56 -4.67 5.71 7.72
C GLY A 56 -5.47 6.09 6.47
N ILE A 57 -6.63 6.72 6.63
CA ILE A 57 -7.49 7.22 5.56
C ILE A 57 -7.39 8.75 5.48
N TYR A 58 -6.71 9.21 4.43
CA TYR A 58 -6.57 10.62 4.14
C TYR A 58 -7.85 11.20 3.52
N CYS A 59 -8.23 12.41 3.93
CA CYS A 59 -9.36 13.19 3.38
C CYS A 59 -10.76 12.56 3.57
N GLU A 60 -11.06 12.11 4.78
CA GLU A 60 -12.34 11.48 5.13
C GLU A 60 -13.43 12.42 5.68
N SER A 61 -13.09 13.67 6.05
CA SER A 61 -14.07 14.60 6.63
C SER A 61 -15.17 14.96 5.62
N LEU A 62 -16.44 14.73 5.99
CA LEU A 62 -17.61 15.17 5.23
C LEU A 62 -18.04 16.59 5.64
N PRO A 63 -18.37 17.47 4.67
CA PRO A 63 -18.36 17.23 3.22
C PRO A 63 -16.93 17.26 2.66
N CYS A 64 -16.47 16.16 2.02
CA CYS A 64 -15.19 16.19 1.32
C CYS A 64 -15.33 17.12 0.12
N PRO A 65 -14.51 18.17 -0.04
CA PRO A 65 -14.51 19.03 -1.22
C PRO A 65 -14.28 18.25 -2.53
N CYS A 66 -13.69 17.06 -2.41
CA CYS A 66 -13.38 16.10 -3.45
C CYS A 66 -14.55 15.20 -3.88
N LEU A 67 -15.59 15.06 -3.04
CA LEU A 67 -16.77 14.23 -3.32
C LEU A 67 -17.82 15.05 -4.09
N ARG A 68 -17.49 15.41 -5.34
CA ARG A 68 -18.47 16.01 -6.26
C ARG A 68 -19.32 14.89 -6.88
N PRO A 69 -20.66 14.87 -6.70
CA PRO A 69 -21.51 13.90 -7.38
C PRO A 69 -21.36 14.05 -8.90
N GLY A 70 -20.96 12.97 -9.59
CA GLY A 70 -20.86 12.96 -11.06
C GLY A 70 -19.56 13.46 -11.67
N ALA A 71 -18.45 13.53 -10.91
CA ALA A 71 -17.14 13.83 -11.51
C ALA A 71 -16.72 12.73 -12.52
N PRO A 72 -16.51 13.06 -13.81
CA PRO A 72 -16.02 12.12 -14.80
C PRO A 72 -14.58 11.68 -14.46
N ALA A 73 -14.24 10.43 -14.74
CA ALA A 73 -12.85 9.97 -14.68
C ALA A 73 -11.99 10.84 -15.62
N PRO A 74 -10.83 11.37 -15.18
CA PRO A 74 -10.02 12.21 -16.05
C PRO A 74 -9.51 11.39 -17.23
N THR A 75 -9.76 11.91 -18.42
CA THR A 75 -9.07 11.51 -19.65
C THR A 75 -7.62 11.99 -19.54
N PRO A 76 -6.60 11.18 -19.86
CA PRO A 76 -5.22 11.66 -19.84
C PRO A 76 -5.08 12.87 -20.78
N GLU A 77 -4.74 14.03 -20.21
CA GLU A 77 -4.45 15.24 -20.97
C GLU A 77 -3.15 15.03 -21.78
N PRO A 78 -3.13 15.35 -23.09
CA PRO A 78 -1.92 15.23 -23.88
C PRO A 78 -0.86 16.20 -23.34
N THR A 79 0.29 15.67 -22.94
CA THR A 79 1.44 16.48 -22.55
C THR A 79 1.83 17.40 -23.72
N PRO A 80 1.89 18.73 -23.54
CA PRO A 80 2.38 19.61 -24.59
C PRO A 80 3.83 19.25 -24.90
N VAL A 81 4.11 19.00 -26.18
CA VAL A 81 5.47 18.81 -26.68
C VAL A 81 6.26 20.09 -26.39
N PRO A 82 7.35 20.06 -25.61
CA PRO A 82 8.12 21.27 -25.36
C PRO A 82 8.79 21.75 -26.66
N THR A 83 8.59 23.03 -26.96
CA THR A 83 9.37 23.78 -27.95
C THR A 83 10.85 23.64 -27.60
N PRO A 84 11.75 23.26 -28.54
CA PRO A 84 13.16 23.14 -28.25
C PRO A 84 13.76 24.50 -27.86
N ALA A 85 14.27 24.58 -26.63
CA ALA A 85 15.08 25.69 -26.17
C ALA A 85 16.44 25.70 -26.92
N PRO A 86 17.04 26.88 -27.17
CA PRO A 86 18.37 26.95 -27.78
C PRO A 86 19.40 26.23 -26.90
N SER A 87 20.21 25.40 -27.55
CA SER A 87 21.25 24.59 -26.95
C SER A 87 22.33 25.47 -26.32
N VAL A 88 22.38 25.50 -24.99
CA VAL A 88 23.54 25.99 -24.24
C VAL A 88 24.39 24.78 -23.86
N ALA A 89 25.70 24.90 -24.07
CA ALA A 89 26.68 23.86 -23.82
C ALA A 89 26.58 23.30 -22.37
N PRO A 90 26.64 21.97 -22.16
CA PRO A 90 26.51 21.40 -20.83
C PRO A 90 27.77 21.66 -19.98
N ALA A 91 27.55 22.15 -18.77
CA ALA A 91 28.55 22.16 -17.70
C ALA A 91 28.84 20.71 -17.23
N PRO A 92 30.06 20.38 -16.76
CA PRO A 92 30.41 19.03 -16.34
C PRO A 92 29.54 18.58 -15.16
N THR A 93 28.84 17.48 -15.35
CA THR A 93 28.01 16.84 -14.32
C THR A 93 28.92 16.13 -13.31
N VAL A 94 28.96 16.64 -12.08
CA VAL A 94 29.51 15.90 -10.94
C VAL A 94 28.55 14.78 -10.56
N THR A 95 29.01 13.53 -10.65
CA THR A 95 28.30 12.33 -10.21
C THR A 95 28.00 12.42 -8.71
N PRO A 96 26.74 12.43 -8.25
CA PRO A 96 26.46 12.29 -6.83
C PRO A 96 26.78 10.85 -6.39
N THR A 97 27.60 10.74 -5.35
CA THR A 97 27.86 9.51 -4.59
C THR A 97 26.54 8.87 -4.16
N PRO A 98 26.33 7.55 -4.34
CA PRO A 98 25.09 6.90 -3.93
C PRO A 98 24.90 7.01 -2.41
N THR A 99 23.81 7.64 -2.00
CA THR A 99 23.30 7.56 -0.63
C THR A 99 23.01 6.09 -0.31
N PRO A 100 23.55 5.51 0.78
CA PRO A 100 23.24 4.15 1.17
C PRO A 100 21.72 3.98 1.34
N ALA A 101 21.17 2.94 0.72
CA ALA A 101 19.78 2.55 0.94
C ALA A 101 19.55 2.33 2.44
N PRO A 102 18.50 2.93 3.04
CA PRO A 102 18.18 2.68 4.43
C PRO A 102 17.98 1.17 4.64
N ALA A 103 18.69 0.63 5.63
CA ALA A 103 18.64 -0.77 6.01
C ALA A 103 17.19 -1.20 6.24
N ALA A 104 16.85 -2.37 5.68
CA ALA A 104 15.55 -3.01 5.81
C ALA A 104 15.10 -3.01 7.28
N THR A 105 14.02 -2.31 7.56
CA THR A 105 13.27 -2.39 8.82
C THR A 105 12.86 -3.85 9.04
N ASP A 106 13.02 -4.36 10.26
CA ASP A 106 12.74 -5.74 10.66
C ASP A 106 11.32 -6.20 10.25
N GLU A 107 11.20 -6.80 9.07
CA GLU A 107 10.02 -7.57 8.67
C GLU A 107 9.93 -8.78 9.61
N PRO A 108 8.78 -9.06 10.25
CA PRO A 108 8.64 -10.28 11.04
C PRO A 108 9.00 -11.48 10.16
N ALA A 109 9.94 -12.30 10.63
CA ALA A 109 10.46 -13.43 9.88
C ALA A 109 9.31 -14.37 9.46
N CYS A 110 8.98 -14.35 8.17
CA CYS A 110 7.98 -15.23 7.58
C CYS A 110 8.60 -16.57 7.15
N THR A 111 7.80 -17.62 7.07
CA THR A 111 8.24 -18.95 6.63
C THR A 111 8.05 -19.12 5.11
N ARG A 112 9.02 -19.76 4.45
CA ARG A 112 8.97 -20.16 3.02
C ARG A 112 8.94 -21.69 2.88
N PRO A 113 7.80 -22.36 3.10
CA PRO A 113 7.71 -23.79 2.89
C PRO A 113 7.83 -24.13 1.40
N SER A 114 8.49 -25.24 1.06
CA SER A 114 8.67 -25.71 -0.32
C SER A 114 7.41 -26.32 -0.95
N GLY A 115 6.49 -26.83 -0.12
CA GLY A 115 5.26 -27.50 -0.55
C GLY A 115 4.01 -26.60 -0.58
N VAL A 116 2.94 -27.11 -1.20
CA VAL A 116 1.62 -26.45 -1.22
C VAL A 116 0.97 -26.53 0.16
N GLN A 117 0.66 -25.38 0.74
CA GLN A 117 0.03 -25.28 2.05
C GLN A 117 -1.49 -25.48 1.96
N SER A 118 -2.03 -26.41 2.75
CA SER A 118 -3.48 -26.59 2.88
C SER A 118 -4.04 -25.56 3.85
N ILE A 119 -4.85 -24.62 3.34
CA ILE A 119 -5.56 -23.64 4.15
C ILE A 119 -6.99 -24.15 4.34
N SER A 120 -7.25 -24.74 5.49
CA SER A 120 -8.51 -25.43 5.75
C SER A 120 -9.62 -24.49 6.21
N PHE A 121 -10.88 -24.71 5.82
CA PHE A 121 -12.05 -23.93 6.20
C PHE A 121 -13.21 -24.86 6.52
N SER A 122 -14.02 -24.55 7.54
CA SER A 122 -15.21 -25.34 7.86
C SER A 122 -16.26 -25.17 6.76
N LYS A 123 -16.72 -26.28 6.17
CA LYS A 123 -17.76 -26.24 5.12
C LYS A 123 -19.13 -25.81 5.63
N THR A 124 -19.39 -26.04 6.91
CA THR A 124 -20.64 -25.64 7.57
C THR A 124 -20.61 -24.17 7.98
N LYS A 125 -19.44 -23.63 8.36
CA LYS A 125 -19.28 -22.21 8.66
C LYS A 125 -19.23 -21.33 7.41
N TYR A 126 -18.64 -21.83 6.31
CA TYR A 126 -18.45 -21.06 5.08
C TYR A 126 -19.05 -21.76 3.83
N PRO A 127 -20.36 -22.07 3.81
CA PRO A 127 -20.99 -22.83 2.73
C PRO A 127 -21.06 -22.06 1.40
N ASN A 128 -21.23 -20.73 1.44
CA ASN A 128 -21.31 -19.91 0.23
C ASN A 128 -19.92 -19.71 -0.39
N ILE A 129 -18.90 -19.52 0.46
CA ILE A 129 -17.50 -19.46 0.01
C ILE A 129 -17.08 -20.78 -0.63
N LYS A 130 -17.37 -21.93 0.00
CA LYS A 130 -17.11 -23.25 -0.57
C LYS A 130 -17.73 -23.38 -1.95
N ARG A 131 -19.03 -23.07 -2.06
CA ARG A 131 -19.76 -23.16 -3.33
C ARG A 131 -19.15 -22.27 -4.41
N HIS A 132 -18.73 -21.05 -4.06
CA HIS A 132 -18.08 -20.14 -4.99
C HIS A 132 -16.73 -20.69 -5.47
N ALA A 133 -15.83 -21.05 -4.54
CA ALA A 133 -14.52 -21.59 -4.86
C ALA A 133 -14.61 -22.86 -5.72
N GLU A 134 -15.46 -23.82 -5.36
CA GLU A 134 -15.64 -25.06 -6.13
C GLU A 134 -16.19 -24.79 -7.55
N ARG A 135 -17.14 -23.86 -7.68
CA ARG A 135 -17.67 -23.47 -8.99
C ARG A 135 -16.61 -22.77 -9.84
N ALA A 136 -15.83 -21.86 -9.26
CA ALA A 136 -14.74 -21.19 -9.96
C ALA A 136 -13.70 -22.22 -10.44
N ILE A 137 -13.27 -23.14 -9.57
CA ILE A 137 -12.34 -24.21 -9.96
C ILE A 137 -12.91 -25.04 -11.13
N ARG A 138 -14.21 -25.41 -11.09
CA ARG A 138 -14.86 -26.10 -12.22
C ARG A 138 -14.89 -25.29 -13.52
N LYS A 139 -14.89 -23.96 -13.46
CA LYS A 139 -14.78 -23.08 -14.63
C LYS A 139 -13.33 -22.96 -15.16
N GLY A 140 -12.37 -23.65 -14.54
CA GLY A 140 -10.95 -23.65 -14.92
C GLY A 140 -10.10 -22.61 -14.18
N TRP A 141 -10.59 -22.04 -13.08
CA TRP A 141 -9.76 -21.25 -12.18
C TRP A 141 -8.79 -22.17 -11.40
N PRO A 142 -7.58 -21.69 -11.06
CA PRO A 142 -6.55 -22.53 -10.44
C PRO A 142 -6.96 -23.00 -9.04
N SER A 143 -6.68 -24.26 -8.72
CA SER A 143 -6.88 -24.82 -7.38
C SER A 143 -5.67 -24.62 -6.45
N VAL A 144 -4.49 -24.34 -7.01
CA VAL A 144 -3.27 -23.97 -6.29
C VAL A 144 -2.96 -22.51 -6.58
N LEU A 145 -2.84 -21.73 -5.52
CA LEU A 145 -2.67 -20.29 -5.53
C LEU A 145 -1.27 -19.92 -5.06
N VAL A 146 -0.83 -18.71 -5.39
CA VAL A 146 0.46 -18.17 -4.95
C VAL A 146 0.21 -16.91 -4.13
N LEU A 147 0.74 -16.90 -2.91
CA LEU A 147 0.61 -15.77 -2.00
C LEU A 147 1.37 -14.56 -2.56
N ASN A 148 0.64 -13.50 -2.90
CA ASN A 148 1.19 -12.23 -3.33
C ASN A 148 0.39 -11.09 -2.69
N ARG A 149 0.94 -10.47 -1.65
CA ARG A 149 0.29 -9.34 -0.96
C ARG A 149 0.47 -7.99 -1.67
N PRO A 150 1.67 -7.61 -2.18
CA PRO A 150 1.85 -6.33 -2.85
C PRO A 150 0.84 -6.12 -3.98
N GLY A 151 0.15 -4.98 -3.96
CA GLY A 151 -0.87 -4.61 -4.95
C GLY A 151 -2.17 -5.42 -4.90
N ALA A 152 -2.47 -6.12 -3.80
CA ALA A 152 -3.73 -6.87 -3.67
C ALA A 152 -4.96 -5.97 -3.78
N ASP A 153 -4.95 -4.79 -3.16
CA ASP A 153 -6.09 -3.87 -3.21
C ASP A 153 -6.30 -3.31 -4.61
N ALA A 154 -5.24 -2.87 -5.29
CA ALA A 154 -5.31 -2.47 -6.70
C ALA A 154 -5.85 -3.59 -7.62
N ARG A 155 -5.54 -4.86 -7.33
CA ARG A 155 -6.11 -6.01 -8.07
C ARG A 155 -7.59 -6.21 -7.77
N ARG A 156 -8.04 -5.94 -6.55
CA ARG A 156 -9.45 -6.00 -6.16
C ARG A 156 -10.23 -4.87 -6.84
N ASP A 157 -9.75 -3.65 -6.74
CA ASP A 157 -10.44 -2.47 -7.28
C ASP A 157 -10.64 -2.60 -8.79
N ARG A 158 -9.57 -2.96 -9.51
CA ARG A 158 -9.62 -3.22 -10.95
C ARG A 158 -10.59 -4.35 -11.32
N LEU A 159 -10.67 -5.40 -10.51
CA LEU A 159 -11.59 -6.52 -10.77
C LEU A 159 -13.05 -6.10 -10.58
N LEU A 160 -13.32 -5.30 -9.55
CA LEU A 160 -14.66 -5.00 -9.10
C LEU A 160 -15.24 -3.72 -9.71
N GLU A 161 -14.50 -3.00 -10.55
CA GLU A 161 -14.92 -1.76 -11.22
C GLU A 161 -16.27 -1.88 -11.93
N SER A 162 -16.52 -3.01 -12.60
CA SER A 162 -17.77 -3.26 -13.35
C SER A 162 -18.87 -3.95 -12.53
N TRP A 163 -18.62 -4.25 -11.26
CA TRP A 163 -19.57 -4.96 -10.40
C TRP A 163 -20.28 -4.00 -9.47
N SER A 164 -21.61 -3.93 -9.51
CA SER A 164 -22.37 -3.14 -8.54
C SER A 164 -22.27 -3.72 -7.12
N THR A 165 -22.46 -2.88 -6.10
CA THR A 165 -22.59 -3.36 -4.72
C THR A 165 -24.01 -3.91 -4.50
N LYS A 166 -24.16 -4.85 -3.56
CA LYS A 166 -25.46 -5.42 -3.18
C LYS A 166 -25.60 -5.41 -1.67
N LYS A 167 -26.67 -4.79 -1.15
CA LYS A 167 -26.92 -4.73 0.30
C LYS A 167 -26.90 -6.14 0.92
N GLY A 168 -26.21 -6.26 2.05
CA GLY A 168 -26.05 -7.52 2.80
C GLY A 168 -25.14 -8.58 2.15
N ASN A 169 -24.53 -8.27 0.99
CA ASN A 169 -23.61 -9.16 0.31
C ASN A 169 -22.31 -8.43 -0.03
N ASP A 170 -21.20 -9.14 0.12
CA ASP A 170 -19.91 -8.71 -0.39
C ASP A 170 -19.63 -9.43 -1.72
N ARG A 171 -18.79 -8.82 -2.56
CA ARG A 171 -18.31 -9.40 -3.82
C ARG A 171 -17.09 -10.26 -3.50
N ASP A 172 -17.31 -11.54 -3.25
CA ASP A 172 -16.23 -12.51 -3.03
C ASP A 172 -15.48 -12.76 -4.33
N GLU A 173 -14.19 -13.09 -4.21
CA GLU A 173 -13.25 -13.19 -5.32
C GLU A 173 -12.54 -14.55 -5.27
N TYR A 174 -12.61 -15.34 -6.36
CA TYR A 174 -11.81 -16.56 -6.49
C TYR A 174 -11.04 -16.61 -7.80
N PRO A 175 -9.69 -16.62 -7.79
CA PRO A 175 -8.82 -16.56 -6.61
C PRO A 175 -8.92 -15.24 -5.83
N PRO A 176 -8.68 -15.25 -4.51
CA PRO A 176 -8.62 -14.04 -3.70
C PRO A 176 -7.47 -13.12 -4.15
N ALA A 177 -7.56 -11.82 -3.87
CA ALA A 177 -6.61 -10.83 -4.37
C ALA A 177 -5.16 -11.07 -3.91
N VAL A 178 -5.01 -11.64 -2.72
CA VAL A 178 -3.72 -12.06 -2.14
C VAL A 178 -3.21 -13.39 -2.70
N GLY A 179 -4.04 -14.14 -3.43
CA GLY A 179 -3.71 -15.45 -4.01
C GLY A 179 -3.45 -15.42 -5.51
N ARG A 180 -3.37 -14.24 -6.13
CA ARG A 180 -3.22 -14.07 -7.58
C ARG A 180 -2.20 -12.99 -7.97
N GLY A 181 -1.65 -13.20 -9.17
CA GLY A 181 -0.97 -12.18 -9.98
C GLY A 181 0.51 -11.96 -9.72
N ARG A 182 1.34 -12.36 -10.69
CA ARG A 182 2.37 -11.51 -11.35
C ARG A 182 2.16 -11.70 -12.86
N GLY A 183 2.37 -10.70 -13.73
CA GLY A 183 2.11 -10.81 -15.19
C GLY A 183 0.73 -10.30 -15.67
N ALA A 184 0.55 -10.11 -16.98
CA ALA A 184 -0.56 -9.33 -17.58
C ALA A 184 -1.91 -10.08 -17.75
N GLY A 185 -1.91 -11.42 -17.74
CA GLY A 185 -3.10 -12.23 -18.02
C GLY A 185 -3.16 -13.50 -17.17
N LEU A 186 -4.37 -14.07 -17.06
CA LEU A 186 -4.56 -15.36 -16.41
C LEU A 186 -4.10 -16.48 -17.35
N THR A 187 -2.92 -17.04 -17.09
CA THR A 187 -2.60 -18.39 -17.58
C THR A 187 -3.45 -19.37 -16.80
N LYS A 188 -4.45 -19.98 -17.45
CA LYS A 188 -5.14 -21.16 -16.90
C LYS A 188 -4.11 -22.30 -16.77
N GLY A 189 -3.90 -22.86 -15.58
CA GLY A 189 -2.89 -23.92 -15.36
C GLY A 189 -2.15 -23.83 -14.02
N SER A 190 -0.97 -24.44 -13.96
CA SER A 190 -0.18 -24.71 -12.74
C SER A 190 0.65 -23.54 -12.19
N ASP A 191 0.72 -22.41 -12.91
CA ASP A 191 1.29 -21.14 -12.45
C ASP A 191 0.38 -19.97 -12.84
N PRO A 192 -0.73 -19.76 -12.09
CA PRO A 192 -1.69 -18.73 -12.42
C PRO A 192 -1.10 -17.33 -12.22
N ARG A 193 -0.80 -16.69 -13.34
CA ARG A 193 -0.35 -15.31 -13.43
C ARG A 193 -1.56 -14.38 -13.64
N GLY A 194 -1.38 -13.07 -13.55
CA GLY A 194 -2.48 -12.13 -13.81
C GLY A 194 -3.45 -11.83 -12.65
N TRP A 195 -4.24 -10.78 -12.86
CA TRP A 195 -5.02 -10.11 -11.82
C TRP A 195 -6.51 -10.50 -11.79
N LYS A 196 -7.00 -11.26 -12.76
CA LYS A 196 -8.43 -11.61 -12.91
C LYS A 196 -8.88 -12.66 -11.87
N ALA A 197 -10.17 -12.69 -11.54
CA ALA A 197 -10.82 -13.71 -10.69
C ALA A 197 -12.30 -13.93 -11.08
N ASP A 198 -12.92 -15.05 -10.67
CA ASP A 198 -14.39 -15.22 -10.62
C ASP A 198 -14.91 -14.35 -9.48
N VAL A 199 -16.04 -13.69 -9.70
CA VAL A 199 -16.70 -12.88 -8.67
C VAL A 199 -18.09 -13.44 -8.41
N ALA A 200 -18.47 -13.47 -7.13
CA ALA A 200 -19.81 -13.84 -6.71
C ALA A 200 -20.26 -13.04 -5.50
N TYR A 201 -21.56 -12.77 -5.42
CA TYR A 201 -22.15 -12.20 -4.21
C TYR A 201 -22.28 -13.27 -3.12
N VAL A 202 -21.73 -12.99 -1.95
CA VAL A 202 -21.74 -13.85 -0.75
C VAL A 202 -22.23 -13.02 0.44
N PRO A 203 -23.00 -13.58 1.40
CA PRO A 203 -23.42 -12.84 2.59
C PRO A 203 -22.23 -12.17 3.29
N SER A 204 -22.34 -10.86 3.57
CA SER A 204 -21.21 -10.05 4.05
C SER A 204 -20.59 -10.60 5.33
N SER A 205 -21.39 -11.11 6.26
CA SER A 205 -20.90 -11.69 7.51
C SER A 205 -19.98 -12.90 7.27
N GLU A 206 -20.39 -13.81 6.37
CA GLU A 206 -19.61 -14.98 5.99
C GLU A 206 -18.33 -14.57 5.26
N ASN A 207 -18.42 -13.65 4.29
CA ASN A 207 -17.28 -13.23 3.48
C ASN A 207 -16.18 -12.55 4.31
N ARG A 208 -16.57 -11.65 5.21
CA ARG A 208 -15.62 -10.96 6.11
C ARG A 208 -14.97 -11.92 7.11
N SER A 209 -15.78 -12.83 7.69
CA SER A 209 -15.26 -13.86 8.60
C SER A 209 -14.28 -14.81 7.90
N HIS A 210 -14.59 -15.21 6.66
CA HIS A 210 -13.70 -16.00 5.82
C HIS A 210 -12.40 -15.24 5.50
N GLY A 211 -12.49 -13.97 5.07
CA GLY A 211 -11.33 -13.13 4.78
C GLY A 211 -10.38 -12.97 5.97
N SER A 212 -10.92 -12.68 7.16
CA SER A 212 -10.14 -12.58 8.41
C SER A 212 -9.48 -13.92 8.78
N THR A 213 -10.22 -15.03 8.67
CA THR A 213 -9.70 -16.38 8.92
C THR A 213 -8.55 -16.72 7.96
N MET A 214 -8.73 -16.43 6.67
CA MET A 214 -7.72 -16.67 5.65
C MET A 214 -6.46 -15.83 5.91
N GLY A 215 -6.62 -14.52 6.17
CA GLY A 215 -5.50 -13.63 6.49
C GLY A 215 -4.70 -14.11 7.69
N THR A 216 -5.38 -14.51 8.77
CA THR A 216 -4.76 -15.09 9.97
C THR A 216 -3.95 -16.34 9.65
N LYS A 217 -4.48 -17.25 8.82
CA LYS A 217 -3.77 -18.49 8.44
C LYS A 217 -2.58 -18.24 7.52
N LEU A 218 -2.64 -17.21 6.68
CA LEU A 218 -1.60 -16.86 5.74
C LEU A 218 -0.49 -15.99 6.35
N ARG A 219 -0.74 -15.28 7.46
CA ARG A 219 0.19 -14.26 8.02
C ARG A 219 1.62 -14.76 8.24
N ARG A 220 1.78 -16.04 8.62
CA ARG A 220 3.09 -16.66 8.86
C ARG A 220 3.90 -16.94 7.59
N PHE A 221 3.27 -16.91 6.42
CA PHE A 221 3.89 -17.32 5.16
C PHE A 221 4.36 -16.12 4.34
N CYS A 222 5.57 -16.23 3.78
CA CYS A 222 6.10 -15.22 2.88
C CYS A 222 5.35 -15.19 1.55
N ASN A 223 5.43 -14.06 0.85
CA ASN A 223 5.04 -14.00 -0.56
C ASN A 223 5.80 -15.07 -1.37
N GLY A 224 5.15 -15.63 -2.38
CA GLY A 224 5.62 -16.78 -3.16
C GLY A 224 5.19 -18.14 -2.61
N THR A 225 4.69 -18.21 -1.36
CA THR A 225 4.18 -19.47 -0.79
C THR A 225 2.98 -19.98 -1.59
N LYS A 226 3.04 -21.26 -2.01
CA LYS A 226 1.93 -21.93 -2.67
C LYS A 226 0.90 -22.41 -1.65
N PHE A 227 -0.38 -22.25 -1.94
CA PHE A 227 -1.43 -22.72 -1.04
C PHE A 227 -2.69 -23.15 -1.79
N LYS A 228 -3.57 -23.92 -1.14
CA LYS A 228 -4.86 -24.34 -1.67
C LYS A 228 -5.93 -24.29 -0.58
N TYR A 229 -7.19 -24.15 -0.98
CA TYR A 229 -8.32 -24.26 -0.07
C TYR A 229 -8.65 -25.72 0.20
N VAL A 230 -8.94 -26.06 1.45
CA VAL A 230 -9.46 -27.37 1.85
C VAL A 230 -10.71 -27.15 2.69
N PHE A 231 -11.85 -27.72 2.31
CA PHE A 231 -13.07 -27.60 3.10
C PHE A 231 -13.30 -28.90 3.88
N TYR A 232 -13.41 -28.82 5.21
CA TYR A 232 -13.67 -29.95 6.11
C TYR A 232 -15.12 -29.97 6.60
#